data_AF-J3IG37-F1
#
_entry.id   AF-J3IG37-F1
#
_cell.length_a   1.000
_cell.length_b   1.000
_cell.length_c   1.000
_cell.angle_alpha   90.00
_cell.angle_beta   90.00
_cell.angle_gamma   90.00
#
_symmetry.space_group_name_H-M   'P 1'
#
loop_
_entity.id
_entity.type
_entity.pdbx_description
1 polymer ?
#
loop_
_entity_poly.entity_id
_entity_poly.type
_entity_poly.pdbx_seq_one_letter_code
_entity_poly.pdbx_strand_id
1 'polypeptide(L)'
;MDILPEPGISVTELARHLDFARPHLSRVLHGHAPISPDLAVRLVRAGIGKARVWPGVQTDYDLWQAEHREQPVIEPIAAHA
;
A
#
# COMPACT_ATOMS: atom_id res chain seq x y z
N MET A 1 10.45 5.97 -3.21
CA MET A 1 9.21 6.78 -3.18
C MET A 1 9.07 7.24 -1.75
N ASP A 2 9.33 8.52 -1.49
CA ASP A 2 9.28 9.05 -0.13
C ASP A 2 7.82 9.30 0.25
N ILE A 3 7.27 8.42 1.09
CA ILE A 3 5.88 8.44 1.56
C ILE A 3 5.77 9.26 2.85
N LEU A 4 6.88 9.89 3.27
CA LEU A 4 6.94 10.54 4.55
C LEU A 4 5.99 11.74 4.60
N PRO A 5 5.35 11.95 5.76
CA PRO A 5 4.60 13.16 6.01
C PRO A 5 5.44 14.40 5.68
N GLU A 6 4.78 15.46 5.19
CA GLU A 6 5.42 16.76 5.01
C GLU A 6 6.27 17.11 6.26
N PRO A 7 7.44 17.77 6.07
CA PRO A 7 8.36 18.04 7.16
C PRO A 7 7.65 18.82 8.28
N GLY A 8 7.15 18.11 9.29
CA GLY A 8 6.36 18.71 10.36
C GLY A 8 5.37 17.80 11.09
N ILE A 9 4.77 16.79 10.46
CA ILE A 9 3.77 15.93 11.15
C ILE A 9 4.37 14.58 11.57
N SER A 10 4.27 14.26 12.86
CA SER A 10 4.76 13.00 13.41
C SER A 10 3.87 11.81 12.98
N VAL A 11 4.43 10.60 12.97
CA VAL A 11 3.65 9.37 12.72
C VAL A 11 2.46 9.24 13.68
N THR A 12 2.61 9.70 14.93
CA THR A 12 1.54 9.69 15.93
C THR A 12 0.40 10.64 15.56
N GLU A 13 0.74 11.86 15.13
CA GLU A 13 -0.26 12.84 14.71
C GLU A 13 -0.97 12.43 13.43
N LEU A 14 -0.22 11.89 12.46
CA LEU A 14 -0.78 11.36 11.23
C LEU A 14 -1.72 10.17 11.52
N ALA A 15 -1.32 9.24 12.39
CA ALA A 15 -2.16 8.11 12.80
C ALA A 15 -3.46 8.59 13.43
N ARG A 16 -3.38 9.58 14.33
CA ARG A 16 -4.56 10.20 14.94
C ARG A 16 -5.45 10.90 13.90
N HIS A 17 -4.85 11.64 12.98
CA HIS A 17 -5.59 12.37 11.93
C HIS A 17 -6.30 11.42 10.96
N LEU A 18 -5.68 10.29 10.64
CA LEU A 18 -6.24 9.24 9.79
C LEU A 18 -7.14 8.26 10.56
N ASP A 19 -7.32 8.43 11.88
CA ASP A 19 -8.07 7.52 12.74
C ASP A 19 -7.57 6.06 12.63
N PHE A 20 -6.25 5.88 12.69
CA PHE A 20 -5.57 4.58 12.70
C PHE A 20 -4.71 4.42 13.95
N ALA A 21 -4.52 3.18 14.40
CA ALA A 21 -3.58 2.88 15.44
C ALA A 21 -2.14 3.21 14.98
N ARG A 22 -1.38 3.97 15.78
CA ARG A 22 0.03 4.32 15.47
C ARG A 22 0.88 3.10 15.08
N PRO A 23 0.84 1.95 15.80
CA PRO A 23 1.63 0.78 15.39
C PRO A 23 1.23 0.24 14.00
N HIS A 24 -0.05 0.31 13.65
CA HIS A 24 -0.51 -0.10 12.32
C HIS A 24 0.07 0.83 11.26
N LEU A 25 -0.12 2.14 11.39
CA LEU A 25 0.40 3.10 10.42
C LEU A 25 1.94 3.02 10.32
N SER A 26 2.64 2.84 11.45
CA SER A 26 4.08 2.64 11.46
C SER A 26 4.49 1.43 10.62
N ARG A 27 3.83 0.27 10.76
CA ARG A 27 4.16 -0.90 9.94
C ARG A 27 3.96 -0.62 8.45
N VAL A 28 2.91 0.09 8.08
CA VAL A 28 2.67 0.47 6.68
C VAL A 28 3.77 1.38 6.14
N LEU A 29 4.12 2.44 6.87
CA LEU A 29 5.17 3.39 6.46
C LEU A 29 6.56 2.74 6.33
N HIS A 30 6.82 1.66 7.07
CA HIS A 30 8.07 0.90 6.98
C HIS A 30 7.97 -0.32 6.04
N GLY A 31 6.89 -0.47 5.27
CA GLY A 31 6.72 -1.58 4.32
C GLY A 31 6.50 -2.95 4.98
N HIS A 32 6.18 -2.99 6.27
CA HIS A 32 5.88 -4.21 7.03
C HIS A 32 4.39 -4.55 7.06
N ALA A 33 3.54 -3.72 6.44
CA ALA A 33 2.12 -3.99 6.25
C ALA A 33 1.64 -3.32 4.95
N PRO A 34 0.67 -3.92 4.24
CA PRO A 34 0.10 -3.32 3.05
C PRO A 34 -0.73 -2.08 3.37
N ILE A 35 -0.87 -1.18 2.40
CA ILE A 35 -1.84 -0.09 2.45
C ILE A 35 -3.24 -0.67 2.23
N SER A 36 -4.09 -0.66 3.26
CA SER A 36 -5.48 -1.09 3.11
C SER A 36 -6.30 -0.11 2.27
N PRO A 37 -7.40 -0.55 1.63
CA PRO A 37 -8.32 0.34 0.92
C PRO A 37 -8.81 1.51 1.78
N ASP A 38 -9.12 1.26 3.06
CA ASP A 38 -9.54 2.30 3.99
C ASP A 38 -8.43 3.32 4.24
N LEU A 39 -7.19 2.88 4.43
CA LEU A 39 -6.05 3.78 4.61
C LEU A 39 -5.82 4.62 3.35
N ALA A 40 -5.89 4.02 2.16
CA ALA A 40 -5.79 4.73 0.88
C ALA A 40 -6.84 5.84 0.75
N VAL A 41 -8.11 5.56 1.08
CA VAL A 41 -9.19 6.55 1.06
C VAL A 41 -8.94 7.69 2.05
N ARG A 42 -8.50 7.36 3.27
CA ARG A 42 -8.24 8.36 4.32
C ARG A 42 -7.04 9.24 3.99
N LEU A 43 -5.97 8.68 3.42
CA LEU A 43 -4.82 9.45 2.93
C LEU A 43 -5.25 10.50 1.91
N VAL A 44 -6.06 10.11 0.94
CA VAL A 44 -6.56 11.02 -0.11
C VAL A 44 -7.49 12.08 0.48
N ARG A 45 -8.35 11.72 1.43
CA ARG A 45 -9.21 12.67 2.16
C ARG A 45 -8.40 13.64 3.02
N ALA A 46 -7.24 13.23 3.53
CA ALA A 46 -6.29 14.06 4.25
C ALA A 46 -5.40 14.93 3.32
N GLY A 47 -5.64 14.89 2.00
CA GLY A 47 -4.84 15.65 1.02
C GLY A 47 -3.52 14.99 0.64
N ILE A 48 -3.27 13.75 1.07
CA ILE A 48 -2.03 13.02 0.82
C ILE A 48 -2.22 12.08 -0.38
N GLY A 49 -1.59 12.43 -1.50
CA GLY A 49 -1.65 11.67 -2.74
C GLY A 49 -2.97 11.82 -3.50
N LYS A 50 -3.22 10.92 -4.46
CA LYS A 50 -4.44 10.92 -5.30
C LYS A 50 -5.14 9.56 -5.21
N ALA A 51 -6.46 9.53 -5.42
CA ALA A 51 -7.32 8.36 -5.28
C ALA A 51 -6.77 7.04 -5.87
N ARG A 52 -6.07 7.11 -7.01
CA ARG A 52 -5.56 5.94 -7.74
C ARG A 52 -4.11 5.57 -7.41
N VAL A 53 -3.38 6.44 -6.71
CA VAL A 53 -1.94 6.25 -6.44
C VAL A 53 -1.75 5.09 -5.47
N TRP A 54 -2.45 5.10 -4.33
CA TRP A 54 -2.24 4.10 -3.28
C TRP A 54 -2.64 2.67 -3.68
N PRO A 55 -3.80 2.44 -4.34
CA PRO A 55 -4.13 1.10 -4.82
C PRO A 55 -3.16 0.60 -5.89
N GLY A 56 -2.68 1.49 -6.77
CA GLY A 56 -1.68 1.16 -7.80
C GLY A 56 -0.35 0.72 -7.18
N VAL A 57 0.19 1.50 -6.24
CA VAL A 57 1.44 1.17 -5.55
C VAL A 57 1.36 -0.15 -4.81
N GLN A 58 0.24 -0.44 -4.13
CA GLN A 58 0.07 -1.72 -3.45
C GLN A 58 -0.02 -2.87 -4.45
N THR A 59 -0.73 -2.68 -5.57
CA THR A 59 -0.87 -3.70 -6.62
C THR A 59 0.47 -4.02 -7.27
N ASP A 60 1.28 -3.00 -7.58
CA ASP A 60 2.62 -3.18 -8.16
C ASP A 60 3.52 -3.97 -7.21
N TYR A 61 3.47 -3.66 -5.90
CA TYR A 61 4.23 -4.39 -4.88
C TYR A 61 3.76 -5.84 -4.75
N ASP A 62 2.45 -6.08 -4.72
CA ASP A 62 1.87 -7.42 -4.61
C ASP A 62 2.20 -8.27 -5.84
N LEU A 63 2.21 -7.67 -7.04
CA LEU A 63 2.61 -8.33 -8.28
C LEU A 63 4.10 -8.69 -8.25
N TRP A 64 4.97 -7.75 -7.84
CA TRP A 64 6.40 -8.03 -7.70
C TRP A 64 6.65 -9.19 -6.73
N GLN A 65 5.99 -9.20 -5.57
CA GLN A 65 6.08 -10.32 -4.62
C GLN A 65 5.58 -11.64 -5.23
N ALA A 66 4.50 -11.60 -6.00
CA ALA A 66 3.98 -12.77 -6.69
C ALA A 66 4.94 -13.30 -7.77
N GLU A 67 5.61 -12.43 -8.51
CA GLU A 67 6.61 -12.82 -9.51
C GLU A 67 7.87 -13.43 -8.89
N HIS A 68 8.19 -13.07 -7.64
CA HIS A 68 9.41 -13.52 -6.95
C HIS A 68 9.21 -14.70 -6.01
N ARG A 69 7.97 -15.19 -5.85
CA ARG A 69 7.67 -16.44 -5.14
C ARG A 69 7.42 -17.57 -6.13
N GLU A 70 7.53 -18.81 -5.65
CA GLU A 70 7.18 -19.97 -6.46
C GLU A 70 5.71 -19.91 -6.90
N GLN A 71 5.50 -20.08 -8.21
CA GLN A 71 4.17 -20.13 -8.83
C GLN A 71 3.92 -21.56 -9.31
N PRO A 72 2.67 -22.04 -9.27
CA PRO A 72 2.33 -23.34 -9.84
C PRO A 72 2.63 -23.35 -11.35
N VAL A 73 2.92 -24.53 -11.89
CA VAL A 73 2.99 -24.71 -13.35
C VAL A 73 1.58 -24.51 -13.90
N ILE A 74 1.42 -23.54 -14.82
CA ILE A 74 0.16 -23.23 -15.48
C ILE A 74 0.32 -23.54 -16.96
N GLU A 75 -0.51 -24.45 -17.48
CA GLU A 75 -0.56 -24.72 -18.91
C GLU A 75 -1.25 -23.56 -19.66
N PRO A 76 -0.66 -23.04 -20.75
CA PRO A 76 -1.31 -21.98 -21.53
C PRO A 76 -2.65 -22.44 -22.11
N ILE A 77 -3.66 -21.57 -22.04
CA ILE A 77 -4.99 -21.83 -22.65
C ILE A 77 -4.86 -22.06 -24.16
N ALA A 78 -3.91 -21.37 -24.82
CA ALA A 78 -3.65 -21.55 -26.25
C ALA A 78 -3.12 -22.95 -26.62
N ALA A 79 -2.62 -23.73 -25.64
CA ALA A 79 -2.19 -25.11 -25.86
C ALA A 79 -3.34 -26.14 -25.75
N HIS A 80 -4.55 -25.70 -25.40
CA HIS A 80 -5.76 -26.54 -25.33
C HIS A 80 -6.60 -26.53 -26.62
N ALA A 81 -6.16 -25.82 -27.66
CA ALA A 81 -6.81 -25.73 -28.98
C ALA A 81 -5.97 -26.46 -30.04
#